data_AF-A0A8S1R7M3-F1
#
_entry.id   AF-A0A8S1R7M3-F1
#
_cell.length_a   1.000
_cell.length_b   1.000
_cell.length_c   1.000
_cell.angle_alpha   90.00
_cell.angle_beta   90.00
_cell.angle_gamma   90.00
#
_symmetry.space_group_name_H-M   'P 1'
#
loop_
_entity.id
_entity.type
_entity.pdbx_description
1 polymer ?
#
loop_
_entity_poly.entity_id
_entity_poly.type
_entity_poly.pdbx_seq_one_letter_code
_entity_poly.pdbx_strand_id
1 'polypeptide(L)'
;MSQNSVEYQSSQLLVMTVQIDDKNTARIDVFEEDDPEQLAINFCNQHKLNQRIVPLLTENIKKNIIIALKEKQNMTQYLQKQREDQINYEKQQEKLTQQNIIKEISTQSPQTPKEKKGVNVFERLYQSAQIKKMKMQRQDSERLQISNQFVHSQESDINYGQLLYQRGMSKKDEFIIKAEMALLEKQYQQMIECTYKPQINQMSQKIGNRPSEPTCLYLNQLAKVISEKKEQALFNKVEEQQQQCSFHPQIDKQSQAIIEEKKKASQISIPHYEQLYQVNNIRQMKLNQKGQEYFTENYTFHPKIDQLSEQIVSGQTFQDRQQKFLISTKDKHQLVAECFRPKTGRPPEYRPENLFDSLYNNAKTLSDKKAQILSSSMDQALFQSQVKASHQSDKITQQAIYNKLSNIFDLLDSDQDGEIDSLRIDTSNLDPQVLQAITPLLKEMQQGKHSIVKSEFIQLTSQMMNLMSNKEKHDLLKKPQKKDLQLQITKDRSPKSSIKKN
;
A
#
# COMPACT_ATOMS: atom_id res chain seq x y z
N MET A 1 50.25 37.48 26.41
CA MET A 1 49.34 36.46 26.95
C MET A 1 47.95 36.75 26.41
N SER A 2 47.64 36.19 25.24
CA SER A 2 46.33 36.36 24.60
C SER A 2 45.40 35.29 25.13
N GLN A 3 44.37 35.70 25.87
CA GLN A 3 43.30 34.82 26.30
C GLN A 3 42.45 34.49 25.06
N ASN A 4 42.63 33.28 24.53
CA ASN A 4 41.71 32.69 23.56
C ASN A 4 40.39 32.39 24.30
N SER A 5 39.49 33.36 24.33
CA SER A 5 38.08 33.13 24.62
C SER A 5 37.52 32.26 23.48
N VAL A 6 37.48 30.95 23.71
CA VAL A 6 36.71 30.03 22.87
C VAL A 6 35.25 30.44 23.05
N GLU A 7 34.72 31.20 22.09
CA GLU A 7 33.29 31.46 21.99
C GLU A 7 32.60 30.11 21.81
N TYR A 8 31.99 29.61 22.89
CA TYR A 8 31.05 28.50 22.81
C TYR A 8 29.84 28.99 22.02
N GLN A 9 29.84 28.72 20.72
CA GLN A 9 28.63 28.84 19.92
C GLN A 9 27.65 27.80 20.43
N SER A 10 26.70 28.24 21.26
CA SER A 10 25.62 27.40 21.75
C SER A 10 24.88 26.81 20.55
N SER A 11 24.61 25.49 20.61
CA SER A 11 23.96 24.82 19.49
C SER A 11 22.50 25.26 19.43
N GLN A 12 22.05 25.70 18.25
CA GLN A 12 20.66 26.08 18.04
C GLN A 12 19.77 24.85 18.22
N LEU A 13 18.85 24.91 19.18
CA LEU A 13 18.00 23.78 19.54
C LEU A 13 16.76 23.73 18.66
N LEU A 14 16.05 24.85 18.53
CA LEU A 14 14.82 24.93 17.75
C LEU A 14 14.55 26.36 17.25
N VAL A 15 13.67 26.45 16.26
CA VAL A 15 13.18 27.71 15.69
C VAL A 15 11.66 27.74 15.83
N MET A 16 11.13 28.69 16.61
CA MET A 16 9.68 28.88 16.73
C MET A 16 9.23 30.04 15.85
N THR A 17 8.04 29.91 15.27
CA THR A 17 7.35 31.04 14.63
C THR A 17 6.08 31.33 15.43
N VAL A 18 5.98 32.56 15.93
CA VAL A 18 4.84 33.03 16.74
C VAL A 18 4.04 34.01 15.89
N GLN A 19 2.74 33.74 15.76
CA GLN A 19 1.81 34.65 15.09
C GLN A 19 1.42 35.77 16.07
N ILE A 20 1.70 37.00 15.68
CA ILE A 20 1.44 38.20 16.50
C ILE A 20 0.04 38.74 16.19
N ASP A 21 -0.32 38.79 14.92
CA ASP A 21 -1.65 39.19 14.42
C ASP A 21 -1.98 38.42 13.11
N ASP A 22 -3.11 38.74 12.47
CA ASP A 22 -3.58 38.05 11.26
C ASP A 22 -2.61 38.13 10.06
N LYS A 23 -1.63 39.05 10.09
CA LYS A 23 -0.72 39.31 8.96
C LYS A 23 0.76 39.20 9.33
N ASN A 24 1.11 39.25 10.60
CA ASN A 24 2.47 39.33 11.10
C ASN A 24 2.82 38.08 11.90
N THR A 25 3.90 37.44 11.48
CA THR A 25 4.56 36.33 12.19
C THR A 25 5.99 36.72 12.49
N ALA A 26 6.49 36.36 13.66
CA ALA A 26 7.88 36.58 14.03
C ALA A 26 8.55 35.30 14.51
N ARG A 27 9.87 35.24 14.39
CA ARG A 27 10.68 34.06 14.66
C ARG A 27 11.41 34.22 16.00
N ILE A 28 11.47 33.15 16.78
CA ILE A 28 12.26 33.02 18.01
C ILE A 28 13.28 31.90 17.77
N ASP A 29 14.56 32.25 17.81
CA ASP A 29 15.65 31.28 17.82
C ASP A 29 15.93 30.89 19.27
N VAL A 30 15.93 29.59 19.56
CA VAL A 30 16.10 29.05 20.90
C VAL A 30 17.34 28.17 20.93
N PHE A 31 18.27 28.47 21.82
CA PHE A 31 19.49 27.72 22.08
C PHE A 31 19.36 26.87 23.34
N GLU A 32 20.23 25.88 23.52
CA GLU A 32 20.10 24.87 24.60
C GLU A 32 20.12 25.44 26.02
N GLU A 33 20.84 26.54 26.23
CA GLU A 33 21.05 27.15 27.55
C GLU A 33 20.22 28.44 27.74
N ASP A 34 19.30 28.73 26.81
CA ASP A 34 18.48 29.92 26.91
C ASP A 34 17.41 29.76 27.99
N ASP A 35 17.22 30.81 28.79
CA ASP A 35 16.09 30.90 29.71
C ASP A 35 14.80 31.25 28.93
N PRO A 36 13.78 30.37 28.93
CA PRO A 36 12.52 30.62 28.23
C PRO A 36 11.80 31.89 28.69
N GLU A 37 11.97 32.29 29.95
CA GLU A 37 11.36 33.52 30.48
C GLU A 37 12.00 34.77 29.88
N GLN A 38 13.32 34.81 29.78
CA GLN A 38 14.04 35.91 29.15
C GLN A 38 13.75 35.99 27.65
N LEU A 39 13.67 34.85 26.96
CA LEU A 39 13.29 34.81 25.53
C LEU A 39 11.89 35.39 25.31
N ALA A 40 10.92 35.00 26.13
CA ALA A 40 9.55 35.53 26.04
C ALA A 40 9.50 37.04 26.32
N ILE A 41 10.22 37.53 27.34
CA ILE A 41 10.30 38.95 27.68
C ILE A 41 10.94 39.75 26.54
N ASN A 42 12.07 39.30 26.02
CA ASN A 42 12.79 39.96 24.93
C ASN A 42 11.94 40.03 23.67
N PHE A 43 11.25 38.93 23.33
CA PHE A 43 10.34 38.88 22.21
C PHE A 43 9.16 39.85 22.36
N CYS A 44 8.51 39.87 23.54
CA CYS A 44 7.43 40.82 23.82
C CYS A 44 7.90 42.28 23.76
N ASN A 45 9.09 42.59 24.26
CA ASN A 45 9.67 43.93 24.21
C ASN A 45 10.01 44.36 22.78
N GLN A 46 10.60 43.46 21.99
CA GLN A 46 10.97 43.71 20.59
C GLN A 46 9.75 44.00 19.71
N HIS A 47 8.64 43.29 19.93
CA HIS A 47 7.41 43.42 19.15
C HIS A 47 6.33 44.29 19.82
N LYS A 48 6.65 44.97 20.92
CA LYS A 48 5.73 45.85 21.68
C LYS A 48 4.42 45.15 22.10
N LEU A 49 4.51 43.89 22.53
CA LEU A 49 3.36 43.09 22.97
C LEU A 49 3.01 43.37 24.43
N ASN A 50 1.78 43.04 24.82
CA ASN A 50 1.33 43.18 26.21
C ASN A 50 2.08 42.19 27.12
N GLN A 51 2.66 42.69 28.22
CA GLN A 51 3.41 41.86 29.17
C GLN A 51 2.58 40.74 29.82
N ARG A 52 1.24 40.82 29.80
CA ARG A 52 0.37 39.72 30.25
C ARG A 52 0.52 38.43 29.43
N ILE A 53 1.09 38.51 28.21
CA ILE A 53 1.29 37.35 27.32
C ILE A 53 2.56 36.57 27.70
N VAL A 54 3.52 37.20 28.37
CA VAL A 54 4.81 36.60 28.76
C VAL A 54 4.64 35.21 29.39
N PRO A 55 3.83 34.98 30.45
CA PRO A 55 3.70 33.65 31.04
C PRO A 55 3.15 32.58 30.08
N LEU A 56 2.23 32.96 29.19
CA LEU A 56 1.69 32.04 28.19
C LEU A 56 2.74 31.67 27.14
N LEU A 57 3.53 32.64 26.69
CA LEU A 57 4.61 32.42 25.74
C LEU A 57 5.76 31.61 26.37
N THR A 58 6.12 31.90 27.62
CA THR A 58 7.09 31.12 28.41
C THR A 58 6.70 29.65 28.48
N GLU A 59 5.45 29.34 28.85
CA GLU A 59 4.95 27.95 28.90
C GLU A 59 5.01 27.27 27.54
N ASN A 60 4.72 28.00 26.46
CA ASN A 60 4.82 27.48 25.09
C ASN A 60 6.27 27.16 24.70
N ILE A 61 7.21 28.08 24.97
CA ILE A 61 8.64 27.88 24.72
C ILE A 61 9.15 26.68 25.55
N LYS A 62 8.82 26.60 26.85
CA LYS A 62 9.19 25.46 27.72
C LYS A 62 8.73 24.12 27.13
N LYS A 63 7.48 24.03 26.68
CA LYS A 63 6.93 22.82 26.06
C LYS A 63 7.69 22.43 24.79
N ASN A 64 7.98 23.39 23.91
CA ASN A 64 8.70 23.10 22.67
C ASN A 64 10.17 22.72 22.91
N ILE A 65 10.84 23.33 23.90
CA ILE A 65 12.19 22.93 24.33
C ILE A 65 12.19 21.45 24.75
N ILE A 66 11.23 21.02 25.58
CA ILE A 66 11.12 19.62 26.01
C ILE A 66 10.93 18.67 24.81
N ILE A 67 10.09 19.06 23.85
CA ILE A 67 9.86 18.28 22.62
C ILE A 67 11.15 18.17 21.81
N ALA A 68 11.83 19.29 21.55
CA ALA A 68 13.06 19.33 20.76
C ALA A 68 14.20 18.54 21.41
N LEU A 69 14.36 18.62 22.74
CA LEU A 69 15.35 17.82 23.48
C LEU A 69 15.07 16.32 23.36
N LYS A 70 13.80 15.90 23.45
CA LYS A 70 13.41 14.50 23.26
C LYS A 70 13.68 14.01 21.84
N GLU A 71 13.39 14.83 20.83
CA GLU A 71 13.70 14.50 19.43
C GLU A 71 15.22 14.39 19.18
N LYS A 72 16.02 15.32 19.75
CA LYS A 72 17.48 15.26 19.70
C LYS A 72 18.04 13.99 20.34
N GLN A 73 17.49 13.58 21.49
CA GLN A 73 17.86 12.31 22.14
C GLN A 73 17.54 11.10 21.27
N ASN A 74 16.33 11.05 20.69
CA ASN A 74 15.92 9.96 19.79
C ASN A 74 16.82 9.87 18.55
N MET A 75 17.17 11.02 17.96
CA MET A 75 18.08 11.08 16.80
C MET A 75 19.50 10.62 17.17
N THR A 76 19.98 10.98 18.36
CA THR A 76 21.29 10.53 18.86
C THR A 76 21.31 9.01 19.06
N GLN A 77 20.27 8.43 19.64
CA GLN A 77 20.13 6.97 19.79
C GLN A 77 20.10 6.26 18.43
N TYR A 78 19.40 6.83 17.45
CA TYR A 78 19.35 6.29 16.08
C TYR A 78 20.74 6.28 15.42
N LEU A 79 21.49 7.38 15.51
CA LEU A 79 22.84 7.47 14.95
C LEU A 79 23.83 6.52 15.66
N GLN A 80 23.69 6.34 16.97
CA GLN A 80 24.49 5.38 17.72
C GLN A 80 24.22 3.95 17.25
N LYS A 81 22.94 3.58 17.06
CA LYS A 81 22.56 2.27 16.53
C LYS A 81 23.14 2.04 15.13
N GLN A 82 23.09 3.03 14.25
CA GLN A 82 23.71 2.93 12.93
C GLN A 82 25.23 2.69 13.00
N ARG A 83 25.92 3.37 13.92
CA ARG A 83 27.36 3.16 14.14
C ARG A 83 27.66 1.75 14.66
N GLU A 84 26.84 1.23 15.57
CA GLU A 84 26.96 -0.14 16.08
C GLU A 84 26.75 -1.19 14.98
N ASP A 85 25.76 -0.97 14.11
CA ASP A 85 25.50 -1.83 12.95
C ASP A 85 26.69 -1.82 11.95
N GLN A 86 27.30 -0.65 11.72
CA GLN A 86 28.51 -0.53 10.89
C GLN A 86 29.71 -1.26 11.52
N ILE A 87 29.97 -1.07 12.82
CA ILE A 87 31.06 -1.77 13.53
C ILE A 87 30.84 -3.29 13.49
N ASN A 88 29.59 -3.74 13.64
CA ASN A 88 29.27 -5.17 13.54
C ASN A 88 29.49 -5.71 12.13
N TYR A 89 29.19 -4.93 11.09
CA TYR A 89 29.46 -5.30 9.70
C TYR A 89 30.96 -5.40 9.41
N GLU A 90 31.76 -4.42 9.86
CA GLU A 90 33.23 -4.45 9.72
C GLU A 90 33.85 -5.64 10.45
N LYS A 91 33.43 -5.92 11.69
CA LYS A 91 33.87 -7.12 12.44
C LYS A 91 33.51 -8.43 11.74
N GLN A 92 32.40 -8.50 11.01
CA GLN A 92 32.05 -9.67 10.21
C GLN A 92 32.94 -9.80 8.97
N GLN A 93 33.27 -8.69 8.31
CA GLN A 93 34.19 -8.69 7.18
C GLN A 93 35.61 -9.11 7.60
N GLU A 94 36.14 -8.61 8.71
CA GLU A 94 37.47 -9.02 9.20
C GLU A 94 37.56 -10.54 9.46
N LYS A 95 36.49 -11.16 9.98
CA LYS A 95 36.42 -12.62 10.16
C LYS A 95 36.44 -13.38 8.84
N LEU A 96 35.81 -12.85 7.78
CA LEU A 96 35.83 -13.44 6.45
C LEU A 96 37.22 -13.31 5.80
N THR A 97 37.90 -12.18 5.98
CA THR A 97 39.24 -11.96 5.43
C THR A 97 40.28 -12.86 6.09
N GLN A 98 40.22 -13.08 7.40
CA GLN A 98 41.12 -14.02 8.10
C GLN A 98 40.93 -15.48 7.67
N GLN A 99 39.71 -15.90 7.30
CA GLN A 99 39.46 -17.25 6.76
C GLN A 99 39.93 -17.43 5.31
N ASN A 100 40.01 -16.34 4.54
CA ASN A 100 40.52 -16.39 3.17
C ASN A 100 42.07 -16.37 3.12
N ILE A 101 42.73 -15.70 4.06
CA ILE A 101 44.21 -15.70 4.16
C ILE A 101 44.77 -17.11 4.46
N ILE A 102 44.03 -17.96 5.20
CA ILE A 102 44.45 -19.36 5.45
C ILE A 102 44.35 -20.23 4.17
N LYS A 103 43.54 -19.83 3.18
CA LYS A 103 43.41 -20.56 1.90
C LYS A 103 44.45 -20.14 0.86
N GLU A 104 45.00 -18.94 0.95
CA GLU A 104 45.96 -18.43 -0.06
C GLU A 104 47.42 -18.86 0.18
N ILE A 105 47.76 -19.45 1.33
CA ILE A 105 49.12 -19.99 1.55
C ILE A 105 49.33 -21.35 0.85
N SER A 106 48.28 -21.99 0.34
CA SER A 106 48.37 -23.32 -0.32
C SER A 106 48.41 -23.29 -1.86
N THR A 107 48.51 -22.13 -2.50
CA THR A 107 48.55 -22.04 -3.97
C THR A 107 49.63 -21.07 -4.46
N GLN A 108 50.90 -21.42 -4.24
CA GLN A 108 51.95 -21.01 -5.17
C GLN A 108 52.01 -22.03 -6.31
N SER A 109 51.58 -21.60 -7.50
CA SER A 109 51.72 -22.33 -8.76
C SER A 109 52.88 -21.71 -9.56
N PRO A 110 53.80 -22.52 -10.10
CA PRO A 110 54.59 -22.13 -11.27
C PRO A 110 53.73 -22.18 -12.53
N GLN A 111 54.09 -21.28 -13.45
CA GLN A 111 53.46 -20.87 -14.70
C GLN A 111 52.95 -21.98 -15.65
N THR A 112 51.70 -21.81 -16.12
CA THR A 112 51.11 -22.12 -17.46
C THR A 112 51.24 -23.55 -18.03
N PRO A 113 50.47 -23.99 -19.08
CA PRO A 113 49.34 -23.38 -19.80
C PRO A 113 48.08 -24.31 -19.90
N LYS A 114 46.98 -23.69 -20.37
CA LYS A 114 45.86 -24.22 -21.18
C LYS A 114 45.31 -25.65 -20.93
N GLU A 115 43.98 -25.67 -20.84
CA GLU A 115 43.08 -26.84 -20.98
C GLU A 115 43.13 -27.88 -19.87
N LYS A 116 42.19 -27.82 -18.92
CA LYS A 116 41.40 -29.02 -18.51
C LYS A 116 39.98 -28.62 -18.10
N LYS A 117 39.02 -29.16 -18.88
CA LYS A 117 37.67 -29.50 -18.42
C LYS A 117 37.82 -30.42 -17.21
N GLY A 118 37.09 -30.15 -16.13
CA GLY A 118 37.00 -31.09 -15.02
C GLY A 118 36.98 -30.47 -13.63
N VAL A 119 36.32 -29.32 -13.41
CA VAL A 119 35.80 -29.09 -12.06
C VAL A 119 34.59 -29.99 -11.94
N ASN A 120 34.70 -30.99 -11.07
CA ASN A 120 33.70 -32.02 -10.86
C ASN A 120 32.37 -31.33 -10.54
N VAL A 121 31.35 -31.53 -11.38
CA VAL A 121 30.03 -30.90 -11.26
C VAL A 121 29.46 -31.09 -9.85
N PHE A 122 29.80 -32.22 -9.24
CA PHE A 122 29.47 -32.59 -7.86
C PHE A 122 29.97 -31.58 -6.83
N GLU A 123 31.18 -31.05 -6.97
CA GLU A 123 31.80 -30.14 -6.01
C GLU A 123 31.21 -28.73 -6.11
N ARG A 124 30.85 -28.32 -7.33
CA ARG A 124 30.10 -27.07 -7.57
C ARG A 124 28.69 -27.16 -7.01
N LEU A 125 28.02 -28.29 -7.19
CA LEU A 125 26.69 -28.56 -6.61
C LEU A 125 26.76 -28.63 -5.09
N TYR A 126 27.79 -29.26 -4.51
CA TYR A 126 27.98 -29.36 -3.07
C TYR A 126 28.21 -27.99 -2.41
N GLN A 127 29.06 -27.15 -3.01
CA GLN A 127 29.22 -25.75 -2.55
C GLN A 127 27.92 -24.95 -2.68
N SER A 128 27.19 -25.10 -3.79
CA SER A 128 25.91 -24.42 -3.97
C SER A 128 24.85 -24.87 -2.95
N ALA A 129 24.84 -26.17 -2.59
CA ALA A 129 23.95 -26.73 -1.60
C ALA A 129 24.31 -26.27 -0.17
N GLN A 130 25.60 -26.18 0.14
CA GLN A 130 26.10 -25.62 1.41
C GLN A 130 25.70 -24.14 1.57
N ILE A 131 25.88 -23.33 0.52
CA ILE A 131 25.48 -21.92 0.50
C ILE A 131 23.95 -21.80 0.68
N LYS A 132 23.17 -22.65 0.00
CA LYS A 132 21.71 -22.67 0.13
C LYS A 132 21.27 -23.07 1.53
N LYS A 133 21.93 -24.06 2.16
CA LYS A 133 21.67 -24.49 3.54
C LYS A 133 21.98 -23.39 4.55
N MET A 134 23.09 -22.67 4.38
CA MET A 134 23.46 -21.53 5.23
C MET A 134 22.48 -20.36 5.09
N LYS A 135 22.00 -20.06 3.87
CA LYS A 135 20.94 -19.06 3.65
C LYS A 135 19.61 -19.45 4.28
N MET A 136 19.24 -20.72 4.20
CA MET A 136 18.01 -21.23 4.79
C MET A 136 18.08 -21.19 6.33
N GLN A 137 19.22 -21.58 6.92
CA GLN A 137 19.43 -21.45 8.37
C GLN A 137 19.41 -19.99 8.86
N ARG A 138 19.92 -19.03 8.08
CA ARG A 138 19.78 -17.59 8.42
C ARG A 138 18.33 -17.12 8.38
N GLN A 139 17.58 -17.49 7.35
CA GLN A 139 16.16 -17.15 7.29
C GLN A 139 15.36 -17.78 8.42
N ASP A 140 15.64 -19.03 8.79
CA ASP A 140 14.97 -19.71 9.90
C ASP A 140 15.36 -19.10 11.25
N SER A 141 16.61 -18.69 11.45
CA SER A 141 17.04 -18.01 12.68
C SER A 141 16.50 -16.59 12.81
N GLU A 142 16.39 -15.83 11.71
CA GLU A 142 15.66 -14.54 11.70
C GLU A 142 14.17 -14.74 12.02
N ARG A 143 13.54 -15.78 11.45
CA ARG A 143 12.14 -16.11 11.72
C ARG A 143 11.91 -16.53 13.17
N LEU A 144 12.85 -17.25 13.78
CA LEU A 144 12.81 -17.69 15.17
C LEU A 144 13.13 -16.55 16.16
N GLN A 145 14.00 -15.60 15.82
CA GLN A 145 14.23 -14.41 16.64
C GLN A 145 12.99 -13.49 16.65
N ILE A 146 12.34 -13.33 15.50
CA ILE A 146 11.06 -12.62 15.40
C ILE A 146 9.96 -13.40 16.14
N SER A 147 9.97 -14.73 16.15
CA SER A 147 8.98 -15.49 16.93
C SER A 147 9.22 -15.39 18.45
N ASN A 148 10.48 -15.37 18.90
CA ASN A 148 10.80 -15.40 20.32
C ASN A 148 10.67 -14.05 21.03
N GLN A 149 10.76 -12.92 20.32
CA GLN A 149 10.41 -11.61 20.91
C GLN A 149 8.89 -11.45 21.15
N PHE A 150 8.04 -12.26 20.51
CA PHE A 150 6.58 -12.11 20.59
C PHE A 150 5.91 -13.04 21.61
N VAL A 151 6.61 -14.06 22.12
CA VAL A 151 6.04 -15.03 23.08
C VAL A 151 6.14 -14.53 24.53
N HIS A 152 6.81 -13.41 24.82
CA HIS A 152 6.97 -12.89 26.19
C HIS A 152 6.34 -11.52 26.46
N SER A 153 5.62 -10.95 25.49
CA SER A 153 4.80 -9.74 25.74
C SER A 153 3.37 -10.16 26.03
N GLN A 154 3.05 -10.29 27.32
CA GLN A 154 1.68 -10.50 27.79
C GLN A 154 0.75 -9.39 27.27
N GLU A 155 -0.31 -9.80 26.56
CA GLU A 155 -1.68 -9.25 26.43
C GLU A 155 -1.95 -7.73 26.50
N SER A 156 -0.96 -6.87 26.22
CA SER A 156 -1.19 -5.43 26.02
C SER A 156 -1.36 -5.12 24.54
N ASP A 157 -2.32 -4.25 24.23
CA ASP A 157 -2.81 -3.91 22.90
C ASP A 157 -1.68 -3.66 21.88
N ILE A 158 -1.40 -4.67 21.05
CA ILE A 158 -0.46 -4.52 19.95
C ILE A 158 -1.15 -3.65 18.88
N ASN A 159 -0.73 -2.39 18.79
CA ASN A 159 -1.17 -1.47 17.74
C ASN A 159 -0.66 -1.98 16.37
N TYR A 160 -1.51 -2.72 15.67
CA TYR A 160 -1.22 -3.28 14.35
C TYR A 160 -0.80 -2.20 13.33
N GLY A 161 -1.26 -0.96 13.47
CA GLY A 161 -0.85 0.15 12.60
C GLY A 161 0.62 0.49 12.76
N GLN A 162 1.12 0.54 14.01
CA GLN A 162 2.52 0.77 14.29
C GLN A 162 3.40 -0.41 13.81
N LEU A 163 2.91 -1.64 13.94
CA LEU A 163 3.61 -2.83 13.44
C LEU A 163 3.71 -2.83 11.90
N LEU A 164 2.62 -2.50 11.20
CA LEU A 164 2.62 -2.39 9.74
C LEU A 164 3.51 -1.24 9.25
N TYR A 165 3.51 -0.11 9.96
CA TYR A 165 4.40 1.01 9.66
C TYR A 165 5.87 0.61 9.82
N GLN A 166 6.22 -0.02 10.94
CA GLN A 166 7.58 -0.49 11.20
C GLN A 166 8.02 -1.52 10.15
N ARG A 167 7.14 -2.45 9.79
CA ARG A 167 7.39 -3.41 8.69
C ARG A 167 7.54 -2.73 7.34
N GLY A 168 6.78 -1.67 7.08
CA GLY A 168 6.90 -0.84 5.88
C GLY A 168 8.23 -0.12 5.81
N MET A 169 8.68 0.46 6.93
CA MET A 169 10.00 1.08 7.05
C MET A 169 11.12 0.07 6.83
N SER A 170 11.09 -1.09 7.48
CA SER A 170 12.12 -2.13 7.27
C SER A 170 12.20 -2.60 5.82
N LYS A 171 11.06 -2.74 5.12
CA LYS A 171 11.06 -3.06 3.69
C LYS A 171 11.62 -1.95 2.81
N LYS A 172 11.37 -0.69 3.18
CA LYS A 172 11.93 0.47 2.49
C LYS A 172 13.45 0.51 2.66
N ASP A 173 13.95 0.26 3.85
CA ASP A 173 15.38 0.22 4.14
C ASP A 173 16.06 -0.95 3.41
N GLU A 174 15.46 -2.14 3.42
CA GLU A 174 15.94 -3.29 2.64
C GLU A 174 16.03 -2.96 1.14
N PHE A 175 15.04 -2.26 0.60
CA PHE A 175 15.03 -1.81 -0.79
C PHE A 175 16.16 -0.80 -1.07
N ILE A 176 16.40 0.15 -0.17
CA ILE A 176 17.48 1.14 -0.29
C ILE A 176 18.85 0.45 -0.26
N ILE A 177 19.09 -0.43 0.72
CA ILE A 177 20.34 -1.18 0.84
C ILE A 177 20.59 -2.01 -0.42
N LYS A 178 19.56 -2.69 -0.93
CA LYS A 178 19.67 -3.48 -2.16
C LYS A 178 19.99 -2.62 -3.39
N ALA A 179 19.41 -1.42 -3.48
CA ALA A 179 19.69 -0.49 -4.56
C ALA A 179 21.14 0.04 -4.48
N GLU A 180 21.62 0.35 -3.28
CA GLU A 180 22.99 0.79 -3.04
C GLU A 180 24.02 -0.31 -3.35
N MET A 181 23.77 -1.54 -2.90
CA MET A 181 24.59 -2.70 -3.24
C MET A 181 24.67 -2.92 -4.75
N ALA A 182 23.56 -2.82 -5.47
CA ALA A 182 23.55 -2.95 -6.93
C ALA A 182 24.33 -1.84 -7.63
N LEU A 183 24.34 -0.62 -7.07
CA LEU A 183 25.12 0.50 -7.58
C LEU A 183 26.62 0.26 -7.35
N LEU A 184 27.00 -0.21 -6.17
CA LEU A 184 28.38 -0.51 -5.81
C LEU A 184 28.93 -1.68 -6.63
N GLU A 185 28.13 -2.73 -6.85
CA GLU A 185 28.44 -3.83 -7.77
C GLU A 185 28.67 -3.33 -9.20
N LYS A 186 27.84 -2.39 -9.68
CA LYS A 186 28.01 -1.77 -11.00
C LYS A 186 29.30 -0.95 -11.10
N GLN A 187 29.65 -0.18 -10.07
CA GLN A 187 30.93 0.55 -10.03
C GLN A 187 32.13 -0.40 -10.03
N TYR A 188 32.05 -1.49 -9.27
CA TYR A 188 33.08 -2.52 -9.24
C TYR A 188 33.25 -3.20 -10.61
N GLN A 189 32.14 -3.52 -11.29
CA GLN A 189 32.18 -4.04 -12.67
C GLN A 189 32.84 -3.03 -13.62
N GLN A 190 32.53 -1.74 -13.52
CA GLN A 190 33.18 -0.69 -14.32
C GLN A 190 34.70 -0.61 -14.07
N MET A 191 35.14 -0.74 -12.81
CA MET A 191 36.56 -0.75 -12.45
C MET A 191 37.29 -1.99 -12.98
N ILE A 192 36.64 -3.16 -13.00
CA ILE A 192 37.18 -4.38 -13.63
C ILE A 192 37.29 -4.20 -15.16
N GLU A 193 36.31 -3.53 -15.77
CA GLU A 193 36.29 -3.25 -17.21
C GLU A 193 37.34 -2.21 -17.64
N CYS A 194 37.86 -1.39 -16.72
CA CYS A 194 39.01 -0.49 -16.92
C CYS A 194 40.37 -1.23 -17.03
N THR A 195 40.40 -2.39 -17.67
CA THR A 195 41.63 -3.01 -18.15
C THR A 195 41.93 -2.47 -19.55
N TYR A 196 43.18 -2.09 -19.83
CA TYR A 196 43.66 -1.42 -21.08
C TYR A 196 43.48 -2.22 -22.39
N LYS A 197 42.64 -3.25 -22.39
CA LYS A 197 42.22 -4.00 -23.56
C LYS A 197 40.70 -3.88 -23.65
N PRO A 198 40.15 -3.09 -24.59
CA PRO A 198 38.70 -2.96 -24.71
C PRO A 198 38.09 -4.34 -24.96
N GLN A 199 37.39 -4.88 -23.96
CA GLN A 199 36.60 -6.09 -24.15
C GLN A 199 35.32 -5.68 -24.87
N ILE A 200 35.13 -6.20 -26.09
CA ILE A 200 33.88 -5.98 -26.82
C ILE A 200 32.77 -6.59 -25.97
N ASN A 201 31.88 -5.74 -25.44
CA ASN A 201 30.73 -6.16 -24.64
C ASN A 201 30.00 -7.31 -25.36
N GLN A 202 29.55 -8.33 -24.63
CA GLN A 202 28.77 -9.44 -25.20
C GLN A 202 27.61 -8.95 -26.06
N MET A 203 27.03 -7.79 -25.73
CA MET A 203 25.99 -7.14 -26.53
C MET A 203 26.52 -6.67 -27.89
N SER A 204 27.70 -6.05 -27.94
CA SER A 204 28.36 -5.64 -29.17
C SER A 204 28.81 -6.83 -30.01
N GLN A 205 29.27 -7.93 -29.40
CA GLN A 205 29.54 -9.19 -30.11
C GLN A 205 28.27 -9.76 -30.75
N LYS A 206 27.12 -9.70 -30.04
CA LYS A 206 25.82 -10.10 -30.59
C LYS A 206 25.31 -9.18 -31.71
N ILE A 207 25.66 -7.88 -31.67
CA ILE A 207 25.35 -6.94 -32.75
C ILE A 207 26.19 -7.24 -34.00
N GLY A 208 27.45 -7.64 -33.84
CA GLY A 208 28.30 -8.08 -34.95
C GLY A 208 27.82 -9.40 -35.58
N ASN A 209 27.35 -10.32 -34.76
CA ASN A 209 26.80 -11.62 -35.20
C ASN A 209 25.31 -11.54 -35.57
N ARG A 210 24.88 -10.46 -36.25
CA ARG A 210 23.52 -10.41 -36.78
C ARG A 210 23.36 -11.48 -37.87
N PRO A 211 22.33 -12.33 -37.78
CA PRO A 211 22.01 -13.23 -38.89
C PRO A 211 21.72 -12.40 -40.14
N SER A 212 22.06 -12.93 -41.32
CA SER A 212 21.86 -12.27 -42.62
C SER A 212 20.38 -12.02 -42.99
N GLU A 213 19.45 -12.28 -42.07
CA GLU A 213 18.03 -12.06 -42.28
C GLU A 213 17.69 -10.57 -42.32
N PRO A 214 16.66 -10.16 -43.09
CA PRO A 214 16.12 -8.82 -43.05
C PRO A 214 15.73 -8.42 -41.62
N THR A 215 16.16 -7.23 -41.19
CA THR A 215 15.98 -6.72 -39.81
C THR A 215 14.55 -6.85 -39.29
N CYS A 216 13.54 -6.67 -40.15
CA CYS A 216 12.13 -6.79 -39.76
C CYS A 216 11.74 -8.20 -39.33
N LEU A 217 12.21 -9.25 -40.01
CA LEU A 217 11.90 -10.63 -39.68
C LEU A 217 12.59 -11.04 -38.38
N TYR A 218 13.86 -10.66 -38.22
CA TYR A 218 14.61 -10.90 -36.99
C TYR A 218 13.95 -10.23 -35.78
N LEU A 219 13.50 -8.97 -35.91
CA LEU A 219 12.80 -8.26 -34.84
C LEU A 219 11.46 -8.93 -34.48
N ASN A 220 10.71 -9.42 -35.47
CA ASN A 220 9.46 -10.15 -35.21
C ASN A 220 9.71 -11.48 -34.50
N GLN A 221 10.72 -12.24 -34.90
CA GLN A 221 11.13 -13.47 -34.21
C GLN A 221 11.58 -13.18 -32.77
N LEU A 222 12.38 -12.14 -32.58
CA LEU A 222 12.87 -11.72 -31.27
C LEU A 222 11.72 -11.28 -30.37
N ALA A 223 10.74 -10.54 -30.90
CA ALA A 223 9.52 -10.17 -30.18
C ALA A 223 8.74 -11.41 -29.74
N LYS A 224 8.63 -12.43 -30.60
CA LYS A 224 7.98 -13.71 -30.28
C LYS A 224 8.70 -14.44 -29.15
N VAL A 225 10.02 -14.57 -29.21
CA VAL A 225 10.84 -15.21 -28.16
C VAL A 225 10.75 -14.46 -26.82
N ILE A 226 10.77 -13.12 -26.85
CA ILE A 226 10.58 -12.32 -25.64
C ILE A 226 9.19 -12.54 -25.04
N SER A 227 8.16 -12.58 -25.88
CA SER A 227 6.78 -12.84 -25.46
C SER A 227 6.64 -14.22 -24.81
N GLU A 228 7.15 -15.27 -25.46
CA GLU A 228 7.14 -16.64 -24.94
C GLU A 228 7.90 -16.74 -23.63
N LYS A 229 9.08 -16.12 -23.51
CA LYS A 229 9.86 -16.11 -22.27
C LYS A 229 9.12 -15.39 -21.13
N LYS A 230 8.41 -14.30 -21.44
CA LYS A 230 7.59 -13.57 -20.47
C LYS A 230 6.41 -14.42 -20.00
N GLU A 231 5.76 -15.13 -20.91
CA GLU A 231 4.65 -16.03 -20.60
C GLU A 231 5.12 -17.22 -19.74
N GLN A 232 6.24 -17.85 -20.08
CA GLN A 232 6.86 -18.90 -19.27
C GLN A 232 7.22 -18.41 -17.87
N ALA A 233 7.79 -17.20 -17.74
CA ALA A 233 8.10 -16.63 -16.43
C ALA A 233 6.85 -16.37 -15.58
N LEU A 234 5.75 -15.93 -16.20
CA LEU A 234 4.46 -15.79 -15.53
C LEU A 234 3.89 -17.14 -15.10
N PHE A 235 3.96 -18.14 -15.97
CA PHE A 235 3.53 -19.51 -15.67
C PHE A 235 4.30 -20.09 -14.47
N ASN A 236 5.64 -20.03 -14.50
CA ASN A 236 6.49 -20.51 -13.41
C ASN A 236 6.19 -19.78 -12.09
N LYS A 237 5.94 -18.46 -12.15
CA LYS A 237 5.58 -17.69 -10.96
C LYS A 237 4.24 -18.13 -10.37
N VAL A 238 3.25 -18.41 -11.21
CA VAL A 238 1.95 -18.93 -10.76
C VAL A 238 2.11 -20.33 -10.18
N GLU A 239 2.93 -21.18 -10.80
CA GLU A 239 3.24 -22.52 -10.31
C GLU A 239 3.96 -22.48 -8.95
N GLU A 240 4.97 -21.63 -8.78
CA GLU A 240 5.65 -21.41 -7.51
C GLU A 240 4.68 -20.93 -6.41
N GLN A 241 3.76 -20.03 -6.76
CA GLN A 241 2.72 -19.56 -5.83
C GLN A 241 1.76 -20.69 -5.44
N GLN A 242 1.37 -21.55 -6.38
CA GLN A 242 0.53 -22.71 -6.10
C GLN A 242 1.24 -23.73 -5.21
N GLN A 243 2.52 -24.00 -5.46
CA GLN A 243 3.33 -24.90 -4.62
C GLN A 243 3.53 -24.38 -3.18
N GLN A 244 3.52 -23.05 -2.99
CA GLN A 244 3.63 -22.44 -1.66
C GLN A 244 2.31 -22.44 -0.87
N CYS A 245 1.17 -22.65 -1.51
CA CYS A 245 -0.11 -22.78 -0.80
C CYS A 245 -0.20 -24.15 -0.11
N SER A 246 -0.23 -24.17 1.22
CA SER A 246 -0.47 -25.41 1.99
C SER A 246 -1.88 -25.98 1.79
N PHE A 247 -2.81 -25.15 1.32
CA PHE A 247 -4.21 -25.52 1.07
C PHE A 247 -4.40 -25.92 -0.39
N HIS A 248 -4.59 -27.23 -0.60
CA HIS A 248 -4.88 -27.82 -1.91
C HIS A 248 -6.34 -28.30 -1.90
N PRO A 249 -7.31 -27.42 -2.23
CA PRO A 249 -8.71 -27.82 -2.22
C PRO A 249 -8.93 -28.96 -3.21
N GLN A 250 -9.53 -30.04 -2.74
CA GLN A 250 -10.00 -31.11 -3.62
C GLN A 250 -11.15 -30.56 -4.45
N ILE A 251 -10.93 -30.39 -5.75
CA ILE A 251 -11.97 -29.93 -6.67
C ILE A 251 -12.91 -31.11 -6.90
N ASP A 252 -14.19 -30.94 -6.57
CA ASP A 252 -15.22 -31.93 -6.86
C ASP A 252 -15.27 -32.26 -8.36
N LYS A 253 -15.61 -33.52 -8.69
CA LYS A 253 -15.70 -34.00 -10.08
C LYS A 253 -16.59 -33.11 -10.97
N GLN A 254 -17.65 -32.53 -10.40
CA GLN A 254 -18.52 -31.59 -11.11
C GLN A 254 -17.80 -30.28 -11.47
N SER A 255 -17.04 -29.72 -10.52
CA SER A 255 -16.23 -28.52 -10.75
C SER A 255 -15.10 -28.78 -11.75
N GLN A 256 -14.50 -29.98 -11.74
CA GLN A 256 -13.55 -30.40 -12.78
C GLN A 256 -14.21 -30.45 -14.16
N ALA A 257 -15.41 -31.02 -14.29
CA ALA A 257 -16.15 -31.06 -15.54
C ALA A 257 -16.47 -29.64 -16.08
N ILE A 258 -16.85 -28.70 -15.21
CA ILE A 258 -17.08 -27.28 -15.59
C ILE A 258 -15.78 -26.62 -16.09
N ILE A 259 -14.64 -26.91 -15.45
CA ILE A 259 -13.34 -26.39 -15.89
C ILE A 259 -12.94 -27.00 -17.23
N GLU A 260 -13.15 -28.29 -17.43
CA GLU A 260 -12.90 -28.97 -18.70
C GLU A 260 -13.82 -28.48 -19.82
N GLU A 261 -15.09 -28.23 -19.53
CA GLU A 261 -16.05 -27.65 -20.47
C GLU A 261 -15.64 -26.22 -20.86
N LYS A 262 -15.23 -25.40 -19.88
CA LYS A 262 -14.64 -24.08 -20.15
C LYS A 262 -13.34 -24.18 -20.94
N LYS A 263 -12.49 -25.17 -20.67
CA LYS A 263 -11.26 -25.43 -21.44
C LYS A 263 -11.58 -25.83 -22.89
N LYS A 264 -12.59 -26.67 -23.11
CA LYS A 264 -13.07 -27.05 -24.45
C LYS A 264 -13.68 -25.86 -25.18
N ALA A 265 -14.44 -25.00 -24.49
CA ALA A 265 -14.93 -23.75 -25.05
C ALA A 265 -13.78 -22.79 -25.43
N SER A 266 -12.68 -22.77 -24.64
CA SER A 266 -11.47 -22.00 -24.96
C SER A 266 -10.53 -22.65 -25.99
N GLN A 267 -10.76 -23.91 -26.38
CA GLN A 267 -10.01 -24.56 -27.47
C GLN A 267 -10.46 -24.10 -28.85
N ILE A 268 -11.63 -23.47 -28.96
CA ILE A 268 -11.90 -22.59 -30.10
C ILE A 268 -11.00 -21.37 -29.87
N SER A 269 -9.87 -21.33 -30.57
CA SER A 269 -8.82 -20.31 -30.51
C SER A 269 -9.31 -18.92 -30.93
N ILE A 270 -10.33 -18.39 -30.25
CA ILE A 270 -10.72 -17.00 -30.33
C ILE A 270 -9.89 -16.31 -29.24
N PRO A 271 -8.95 -15.43 -29.61
CA PRO A 271 -8.19 -14.65 -28.65
C PRO A 271 -9.11 -14.03 -27.60
N HIS A 272 -8.70 -14.02 -26.33
CA HIS A 272 -9.55 -13.57 -25.22
C HIS A 272 -10.15 -12.16 -25.45
N TYR A 273 -9.41 -11.26 -26.11
CA TYR A 273 -9.90 -9.92 -26.44
C TYR A 273 -11.09 -9.96 -27.42
N GLU A 274 -11.11 -10.90 -28.35
CA GLU A 274 -12.18 -11.06 -29.35
C GLU A 274 -13.42 -11.66 -28.71
N GLN A 275 -13.25 -12.59 -27.77
CA GLN A 275 -14.33 -13.10 -26.94
C GLN A 275 -14.98 -11.98 -26.10
N LEU A 276 -14.18 -11.11 -25.49
CA LEU A 276 -14.69 -9.94 -24.77
C LEU A 276 -15.42 -8.96 -25.71
N TYR A 277 -14.95 -8.80 -26.94
CA TYR A 277 -15.61 -7.98 -27.96
C TYR A 277 -16.98 -8.53 -28.33
N GLN A 278 -17.08 -9.85 -28.54
CA GLN A 278 -18.34 -10.54 -28.80
C GLN A 278 -19.31 -10.40 -27.62
N VAL A 279 -18.83 -10.59 -26.38
CA VAL A 279 -19.64 -10.41 -25.16
C VAL A 279 -20.14 -8.97 -25.04
N ASN A 280 -19.29 -7.97 -25.34
CA ASN A 280 -19.68 -6.57 -25.31
C ASN A 280 -20.72 -6.25 -26.41
N ASN A 281 -20.55 -6.79 -27.62
CA ASN A 281 -21.52 -6.65 -28.70
C ASN A 281 -22.88 -7.23 -28.32
N ILE A 282 -22.92 -8.45 -27.75
CA ILE A 282 -24.15 -9.07 -27.27
C ILE A 282 -24.80 -8.21 -26.17
N ARG A 283 -24.00 -7.68 -25.25
CA ARG A 283 -24.49 -6.81 -24.17
C ARG A 283 -25.09 -5.52 -24.73
N GLN A 284 -24.44 -4.90 -25.72
CA GLN A 284 -24.94 -3.70 -26.39
C GLN A 284 -26.22 -3.98 -27.16
N MET A 285 -26.30 -5.10 -27.89
CA MET A 285 -27.54 -5.49 -28.57
C MET A 285 -28.70 -5.68 -27.58
N LYS A 286 -28.47 -6.37 -26.45
CA LYS A 286 -29.48 -6.52 -25.40
C LYS A 286 -29.88 -5.20 -24.75
N LEU A 287 -28.93 -4.28 -24.56
CA LEU A 287 -29.20 -2.96 -24.00
C LEU A 287 -30.06 -2.13 -24.97
N ASN A 288 -29.71 -2.14 -26.25
CA ASN A 288 -30.48 -1.46 -27.30
C ASN A 288 -31.88 -2.06 -27.46
N GLN A 289 -31.99 -3.39 -27.42
CA GLN A 289 -33.27 -4.08 -27.46
C GLN A 289 -34.15 -3.68 -26.27
N LYS A 290 -33.62 -3.71 -25.04
CA LYS A 290 -34.35 -3.23 -23.86
C LYS A 290 -34.71 -1.75 -23.94
N GLY A 291 -33.83 -0.93 -24.49
CA GLY A 291 -34.09 0.48 -24.72
C GLY A 291 -35.25 0.70 -25.68
N GLN A 292 -35.31 -0.08 -26.77
CA GLN A 292 -36.43 -0.07 -27.71
C GLN A 292 -37.73 -0.55 -27.06
N GLU A 293 -37.71 -1.70 -26.39
CA GLU A 293 -38.87 -2.26 -25.67
C GLU A 293 -39.42 -1.25 -24.65
N TYR A 294 -38.55 -0.66 -23.84
CA TYR A 294 -38.92 0.37 -22.86
C TYR A 294 -39.53 1.61 -23.53
N PHE A 295 -39.01 2.03 -24.68
CA PHE A 295 -39.52 3.20 -25.40
C PHE A 295 -40.88 2.92 -26.05
N THR A 296 -41.10 1.70 -26.56
CA THR A 296 -42.38 1.27 -27.16
C THR A 296 -43.46 1.06 -26.12
N GLU A 297 -43.13 0.57 -24.92
CA GLU A 297 -44.12 0.31 -23.88
C GLU A 297 -44.57 1.58 -23.15
N ASN A 298 -43.67 2.55 -22.93
CA ASN A 298 -43.94 3.69 -22.04
C ASN A 298 -44.31 4.99 -22.76
N TYR A 299 -44.15 5.08 -24.08
CA TYR A 299 -44.43 6.32 -24.82
C TYR A 299 -45.38 6.04 -25.97
N THR A 300 -46.54 6.70 -25.99
CA THR A 300 -47.54 6.58 -27.06
C THR A 300 -47.24 7.46 -28.28
N PHE A 301 -46.28 8.38 -28.17
CA PHE A 301 -45.88 9.30 -29.23
C PHE A 301 -44.61 8.78 -29.93
N HIS A 302 -44.75 8.42 -31.20
CA HIS A 302 -43.65 7.94 -32.05
C HIS A 302 -43.50 8.91 -33.24
N PRO A 303 -42.74 10.00 -33.09
CA PRO A 303 -42.59 10.97 -34.17
C PRO A 303 -41.93 10.28 -35.36
N LYS A 304 -42.58 10.34 -36.53
CA LYS A 304 -41.97 9.94 -37.80
C LYS A 304 -40.88 10.98 -38.11
N ILE A 305 -39.63 10.61 -37.84
CA ILE A 305 -38.47 11.44 -38.16
C ILE A 305 -38.33 11.47 -39.68
N ASP A 306 -38.19 12.65 -40.28
CA ASP A 306 -37.93 12.81 -41.71
C ASP A 306 -36.69 12.02 -42.15
N GLN A 307 -36.69 11.49 -43.38
CA GLN A 307 -35.58 10.68 -43.92
C GLN A 307 -34.20 11.35 -43.80
N LEU A 308 -34.16 12.69 -43.82
CA LEU A 308 -32.94 13.46 -43.66
C LEU A 308 -32.37 13.37 -42.24
N SER A 309 -33.23 13.48 -41.23
CA SER A 309 -32.84 13.34 -39.83
C SER A 309 -32.60 11.88 -39.46
N GLU A 310 -33.28 10.94 -40.13
CA GLU A 310 -32.98 9.51 -40.03
C GLU A 310 -31.56 9.21 -40.54
N GLN A 311 -31.10 9.79 -41.64
CA GLN A 311 -29.70 9.65 -42.11
C GLN A 311 -28.65 10.28 -41.17
N ILE A 312 -29.01 11.31 -40.41
CA ILE A 312 -28.13 11.96 -39.42
C ILE A 312 -28.04 11.10 -38.15
N VAL A 313 -29.14 10.46 -37.75
CA VAL A 313 -29.27 9.68 -36.52
C VAL A 313 -28.96 8.19 -36.71
N SER A 314 -29.03 7.64 -37.93
CA SER A 314 -28.87 6.20 -38.25
C SER A 314 -27.43 5.66 -38.10
N GLY A 315 -26.66 6.15 -37.13
CA GLY A 315 -25.69 5.30 -36.44
C GLY A 315 -24.37 5.05 -37.16
N GLN A 316 -23.92 5.93 -38.06
CA GLN A 316 -22.50 5.90 -38.45
C GLN A 316 -21.67 6.40 -37.26
N THR A 317 -20.92 5.47 -36.67
CA THR A 317 -19.98 5.78 -35.61
C THR A 317 -18.99 6.84 -36.11
N PHE A 318 -18.40 7.58 -35.18
CA PHE A 318 -17.37 8.56 -35.54
C PHE A 318 -16.23 7.92 -36.37
N GLN A 319 -15.91 6.65 -36.10
CA GLN A 319 -14.93 5.86 -36.84
C GLN A 319 -15.35 5.58 -38.29
N ASP A 320 -16.62 5.23 -38.54
CA ASP A 320 -17.11 5.00 -39.91
C ASP A 320 -17.07 6.30 -40.74
N ARG A 321 -17.36 7.44 -40.10
CA ARG A 321 -17.21 8.76 -40.73
C ARG A 321 -15.76 9.07 -41.08
N GLN A 322 -14.82 8.74 -40.17
CA GLN A 322 -13.40 8.93 -40.41
C GLN A 322 -12.87 8.02 -41.52
N GLN A 323 -13.30 6.75 -41.57
CA GLN A 323 -12.92 5.83 -42.65
C GLN A 323 -13.46 6.26 -44.01
N LYS A 324 -14.73 6.71 -44.08
CA LYS A 324 -15.28 7.28 -45.32
C LYS A 324 -14.52 8.50 -45.79
N PHE A 325 -14.06 9.35 -44.88
CA PHE A 325 -13.22 10.48 -45.23
C PHE A 325 -11.86 10.03 -45.81
N LEU A 326 -11.24 9.00 -45.23
CA LEU A 326 -9.98 8.42 -45.74
C LEU A 326 -10.13 7.71 -47.08
N ILE A 327 -11.28 7.09 -47.36
CA ILE A 327 -11.57 6.48 -48.66
C ILE A 327 -11.79 7.58 -49.71
N SER A 328 -12.56 8.61 -49.35
CA SER A 328 -12.80 9.80 -50.20
C SER A 328 -11.52 10.57 -50.56
N THR A 329 -10.50 10.58 -49.68
CA THR A 329 -9.20 11.20 -49.99
C THR A 329 -8.33 10.31 -50.87
N LYS A 330 -8.46 8.98 -50.81
CA LYS A 330 -7.71 8.05 -51.68
C LYS A 330 -8.17 8.11 -53.13
N ASP A 331 -9.47 8.28 -53.38
CA ASP A 331 -10.01 8.39 -54.73
C ASP A 331 -9.63 9.71 -55.44
N LYS A 332 -9.07 10.68 -54.72
CA LYS A 332 -8.56 11.95 -55.28
C LYS A 332 -7.08 11.95 -55.63
N HIS A 333 -6.35 10.84 -55.44
CA HIS A 333 -4.89 10.79 -55.63
C HIS A 333 -4.42 10.12 -56.92
N GLN A 334 -5.26 9.99 -57.93
CA GLN A 334 -4.81 9.57 -59.26
C GLN A 334 -4.51 10.80 -60.13
N LEU A 335 -3.22 10.94 -60.48
CA LEU A 335 -2.58 12.00 -61.28
C LEU A 335 -2.05 13.19 -60.46
N VAL A 336 -0.76 13.15 -60.13
CA VAL A 336 0.31 13.94 -60.77
C VAL A 336 1.62 13.71 -59.99
N ALA A 337 2.64 13.22 -60.70
CA ALA A 337 3.99 13.02 -60.22
C ALA A 337 4.76 14.35 -60.13
N GLU A 338 4.43 15.18 -59.14
CA GLU A 338 5.21 16.36 -58.80
C GLU A 338 6.00 16.12 -57.52
N CYS A 339 7.31 16.35 -57.62
CA CYS A 339 8.29 16.19 -56.55
C CYS A 339 7.79 16.74 -55.20
N PHE A 340 7.92 15.92 -54.17
CA PHE A 340 7.62 16.24 -52.78
C PHE A 340 8.36 17.51 -52.33
N ARG A 341 7.67 18.65 -52.38
CA ARG A 341 8.03 19.85 -51.64
C ARG A 341 7.18 19.83 -50.38
N PRO A 342 7.73 19.45 -49.21
CA PRO A 342 6.95 19.54 -47.98
C PRO A 342 6.54 21.00 -47.84
N LYS A 343 5.22 21.26 -47.96
CA LYS A 343 4.64 22.52 -47.55
C LYS A 343 4.82 22.58 -46.04
N THR A 344 5.97 23.12 -45.59
CA THR A 344 6.09 23.58 -44.22
C THR A 344 4.91 24.51 -44.00
N GLY A 345 4.13 24.22 -42.97
CA GLY A 345 2.78 24.76 -42.79
C GLY A 345 2.73 26.28 -42.86
N ARG A 346 1.51 26.81 -43.03
CA ARG A 346 1.23 28.25 -42.97
C ARG A 346 1.97 28.85 -41.76
N PRO A 347 2.70 29.97 -41.93
CA PRO A 347 3.22 30.68 -40.77
C PRO A 347 2.05 30.97 -39.82
N PRO A 348 2.24 30.81 -38.50
CA PRO A 348 1.17 31.04 -37.54
C PRO A 348 0.55 32.42 -37.81
N GLU A 349 -0.78 32.44 -37.91
CA GLU A 349 -1.59 33.60 -38.30
C GLU A 349 -1.33 34.81 -37.39
N TYR A 350 -0.84 34.54 -36.18
CA TYR A 350 -0.40 35.53 -35.23
C TYR A 350 0.85 35.05 -34.50
N ARG A 351 1.95 35.82 -34.59
CA ARG A 351 3.13 35.63 -33.75
C ARG A 351 3.06 36.69 -32.64
N PRO A 352 2.91 36.29 -31.36
CA PRO A 352 2.89 37.26 -30.27
C PRO A 352 4.21 38.02 -30.23
N GLU A 353 4.16 39.34 -29.99
CA GLU A 353 5.33 40.23 -30.00
C GLU A 353 6.43 39.76 -29.03
N ASN A 354 6.04 39.22 -27.87
CA ASN A 354 6.96 38.66 -26.88
C ASN A 354 6.81 37.14 -26.78
N LEU A 355 7.36 36.43 -27.76
CA LEU A 355 7.33 34.97 -27.84
C LEU A 355 7.86 34.30 -26.56
N PHE A 356 8.91 34.87 -25.96
CA PHE A 356 9.53 34.33 -24.75
C PHE A 356 8.59 34.39 -23.53
N ASP A 357 7.90 35.51 -23.33
CA ASP A 357 6.94 35.64 -22.23
C ASP A 357 5.74 34.72 -22.41
N SER A 358 5.25 34.59 -23.65
CA SER A 358 4.15 33.67 -23.97
C SER A 358 4.55 32.20 -23.71
N LEU A 359 5.76 31.79 -24.10
CA LEU A 359 6.27 30.45 -23.82
C LEU A 359 6.52 30.22 -22.33
N TYR A 360 7.05 31.21 -21.61
CA TYR A 360 7.27 31.13 -20.16
C TYR A 360 5.94 31.00 -19.40
N ASN A 361 4.94 31.82 -19.76
CA ASN A 361 3.60 31.75 -19.18
C ASN A 361 2.89 30.43 -19.53
N ASN A 362 3.09 29.90 -20.74
CA ASN A 362 2.58 28.57 -21.12
C ASN A 362 3.27 27.44 -20.33
N ALA A 363 4.59 27.52 -20.11
CA ALA A 363 5.31 26.56 -19.28
C ALA A 363 4.83 26.61 -17.82
N LYS A 364 4.63 27.82 -17.28
CA LYS A 364 4.11 28.04 -15.93
C LYS A 364 2.70 27.47 -15.76
N THR A 365 1.79 27.81 -16.67
CA THR A 365 0.42 27.27 -16.64
C THR A 365 0.37 25.75 -16.80
N LEU A 366 1.26 25.14 -17.59
CA LEU A 366 1.38 23.67 -17.66
C LEU A 366 1.90 23.07 -16.34
N SER A 367 2.85 23.72 -15.69
CA SER A 367 3.35 23.32 -14.37
C SER A 367 2.24 23.39 -13.31
N ASP A 368 1.48 24.49 -13.29
CA ASP A 368 0.37 24.69 -12.36
C ASP A 368 -0.74 23.67 -12.58
N LYS A 369 -1.11 23.40 -13.84
CA LYS A 369 -2.05 22.32 -14.19
C LYS A 369 -1.57 20.95 -13.74
N LYS A 370 -0.28 20.66 -13.90
CA LYS A 370 0.31 19.39 -13.46
C LYS A 370 0.28 19.26 -11.94
N ALA A 371 0.58 20.33 -11.22
CA ALA A 371 0.48 20.37 -9.76
C ALA A 371 -0.98 20.16 -9.29
N GLN A 372 -1.95 20.78 -9.97
CA GLN A 372 -3.38 20.61 -9.67
C GLN A 372 -3.89 19.20 -9.94
N ILE A 373 -3.43 18.55 -11.02
CA ILE A 373 -3.76 17.14 -11.31
C ILE A 373 -3.16 16.22 -10.23
N LEU A 374 -1.95 16.51 -9.77
CA LEU A 374 -1.30 15.73 -8.73
C LEU A 374 -2.01 15.88 -7.37
N SER A 375 -2.41 17.09 -6.99
CA SER A 375 -3.16 17.33 -5.74
C SER A 375 -4.54 16.68 -5.78
N SER A 376 -5.30 16.87 -6.86
CA SER A 376 -6.61 16.22 -7.02
C SER A 376 -6.52 14.69 -7.07
N SER A 377 -5.44 14.13 -7.63
CA SER A 377 -5.17 12.69 -7.55
C SER A 377 -4.88 12.22 -6.12
N MET A 378 -4.17 13.01 -5.31
CA MET A 378 -3.94 12.70 -3.90
C MET A 378 -5.25 12.76 -3.10
N ASP A 379 -6.07 13.78 -3.34
CA ASP A 379 -7.37 13.91 -2.67
C ASP A 379 -8.34 12.78 -3.07
N GLN A 380 -8.34 12.38 -4.35
CA GLN A 380 -9.07 11.19 -4.79
C GLN A 380 -8.52 9.92 -4.16
N ALA A 381 -7.21 9.76 -4.01
CA ALA A 381 -6.62 8.60 -3.35
C ALA A 381 -6.96 8.56 -1.85
N LEU A 382 -6.98 9.72 -1.18
CA LEU A 382 -7.44 9.84 0.21
C LEU A 382 -8.93 9.51 0.34
N PHE A 383 -9.76 9.99 -0.57
CA PHE A 383 -11.20 9.69 -0.60
C PHE A 383 -11.48 8.23 -0.95
N GLN A 384 -10.69 7.61 -1.84
CA GLN A 384 -10.77 6.18 -2.15
C GLN A 384 -10.22 5.31 -1.02
N SER A 385 -9.25 5.79 -0.23
CA SER A 385 -8.76 5.09 0.96
C SER A 385 -9.80 5.05 2.07
N GLN A 386 -10.74 6.00 2.08
CA GLN A 386 -12.02 5.86 2.77
C GLN A 386 -12.95 4.98 1.92
N VAL A 387 -12.59 3.70 1.77
CA VAL A 387 -13.49 2.71 1.16
C VAL A 387 -14.72 2.62 2.05
N LYS A 388 -15.74 3.43 1.74
CA LYS A 388 -17.08 3.24 2.30
C LYS A 388 -17.47 1.83 1.92
N ALA A 389 -17.69 0.99 2.92
CA ALA A 389 -18.20 -0.35 2.67
C ALA A 389 -19.49 -0.20 1.84
N SER A 390 -19.80 -1.18 0.99
CA SER A 390 -21.02 -1.07 0.19
C SER A 390 -22.23 -0.87 1.12
N HIS A 391 -23.28 -0.20 0.66
CA HIS A 391 -24.49 -0.01 1.46
C HIS A 391 -25.01 -1.34 2.04
N GLN A 392 -24.86 -2.45 1.32
CA GLN A 392 -25.24 -3.77 1.80
C GLN A 392 -24.34 -4.28 2.93
N SER A 393 -23.04 -4.01 2.86
CA SER A 393 -22.11 -4.29 3.95
C SER A 393 -22.42 -3.47 5.19
N ASP A 394 -22.80 -2.20 5.03
CA ASP A 394 -23.21 -1.35 6.16
C ASP A 394 -24.48 -1.89 6.83
N LYS A 395 -25.47 -2.32 6.04
CA LYS A 395 -26.68 -2.98 6.57
C LYS A 395 -26.34 -4.24 7.36
N ILE A 396 -25.43 -5.08 6.87
CA ILE A 396 -24.99 -6.30 7.56
C ILE A 396 -24.30 -5.96 8.88
N THR A 397 -23.43 -4.95 8.89
CA THR A 397 -22.74 -4.50 10.10
C THR A 397 -23.72 -3.92 11.12
N GLN A 398 -24.65 -3.06 10.70
CA GLN A 398 -25.69 -2.51 11.56
C GLN A 398 -26.58 -3.61 12.15
N GLN A 399 -26.96 -4.61 11.35
CA GLN A 399 -27.73 -5.76 11.84
C GLN A 399 -26.94 -6.59 12.85
N ALA A 400 -25.63 -6.78 12.64
CA ALA A 400 -24.76 -7.48 13.58
C ALA A 400 -24.64 -6.72 14.91
N ILE A 401 -24.51 -5.39 14.87
CA ILE A 401 -24.51 -4.51 16.05
C ILE A 401 -25.85 -4.63 16.78
N TYR A 402 -26.97 -4.47 16.07
CA TYR A 402 -28.31 -4.60 16.63
C TYR A 402 -28.50 -5.93 17.37
N ASN A 403 -28.15 -7.05 16.72
CA ASN A 403 -28.26 -8.37 17.32
C ASN A 403 -27.40 -8.51 18.58
N LYS A 404 -26.21 -7.88 18.60
CA LYS A 404 -25.33 -7.91 19.78
C LYS A 404 -25.89 -7.11 20.94
N LEU A 405 -26.37 -5.90 20.67
CA LEU A 405 -26.98 -5.05 21.69
C LEU A 405 -28.29 -5.66 22.22
N SER A 406 -29.08 -6.28 21.34
CA SER A 406 -30.25 -7.07 21.73
C SER A 406 -29.88 -8.18 22.70
N ASN A 407 -28.85 -8.98 22.39
CA ASN A 407 -28.43 -10.07 23.27
C ASN A 407 -27.91 -9.55 24.62
N ILE A 408 -27.25 -8.39 24.64
CA ILE A 408 -26.80 -7.75 25.89
C ILE A 408 -28.02 -7.32 26.71
N PHE A 409 -29.02 -6.71 26.08
CA PHE A 409 -30.29 -6.37 26.73
C PHE A 409 -30.95 -7.60 27.35
N ASP A 410 -31.06 -8.68 26.58
CA ASP A 410 -31.70 -9.93 27.02
C ASP A 410 -30.93 -10.62 28.18
N LEU A 411 -29.64 -10.30 28.38
CA LEU A 411 -28.85 -10.76 29.53
C LEU A 411 -29.02 -9.88 30.77
N LEU A 412 -29.37 -8.60 30.58
CA LEU A 412 -29.63 -7.64 31.65
C LEU A 412 -31.08 -7.73 32.17
N ASP A 413 -32.03 -8.05 31.28
CA ASP A 413 -33.45 -8.26 31.54
C ASP A 413 -33.71 -9.65 32.13
N SER A 414 -33.50 -9.76 33.45
CA SER A 414 -33.60 -11.03 34.17
C SER A 414 -35.04 -11.56 34.31
N ASP A 415 -36.03 -10.67 34.34
CA ASP A 415 -37.46 -10.97 34.44
C ASP A 415 -38.16 -11.10 33.07
N GLN A 416 -37.48 -10.76 31.97
CA GLN A 416 -37.98 -10.86 30.59
C GLN A 416 -39.26 -10.07 30.36
N ASP A 417 -39.44 -8.95 31.07
CA ASP A 417 -40.61 -8.08 30.92
C ASP A 417 -40.45 -7.08 29.77
N GLY A 418 -39.25 -7.00 29.18
CA GLY A 418 -38.93 -6.11 28.06
C GLY A 418 -38.44 -4.72 28.49
N GLU A 419 -38.26 -4.49 29.80
CA GLU A 419 -37.75 -3.27 30.38
C GLU A 419 -36.58 -3.56 31.34
N ILE A 420 -35.57 -2.68 31.37
CA ILE A 420 -34.47 -2.81 32.34
C ILE A 420 -34.61 -1.72 33.39
N ASP A 421 -34.84 -2.15 34.63
CA ASP A 421 -34.86 -1.30 35.81
C ASP A 421 -33.50 -1.29 36.52
N SER A 422 -33.04 -0.10 36.92
CA SER A 422 -31.79 0.07 37.69
C SER A 422 -31.68 -0.78 38.97
N LEU A 423 -32.80 -1.25 39.52
CA LEU A 423 -32.85 -2.07 40.73
C LEU A 423 -32.79 -3.58 40.46
N ARG A 424 -33.13 -4.02 39.24
CA ARG A 424 -33.31 -5.45 38.90
C ARG A 424 -32.28 -5.98 37.91
N ILE A 425 -31.28 -5.16 37.56
CA ILE A 425 -30.26 -5.55 36.58
C ILE A 425 -29.39 -6.69 37.11
N ASP A 426 -29.38 -7.82 36.42
CA ASP A 426 -28.40 -8.88 36.65
C ASP A 426 -27.14 -8.60 35.81
N THR A 427 -26.02 -8.31 36.49
CA THR A 427 -24.72 -8.06 35.83
C THR A 427 -23.81 -9.29 35.85
N SER A 428 -24.23 -10.38 36.50
CA SER A 428 -23.40 -11.54 36.80
C SER A 428 -22.94 -12.29 35.55
N ASN A 429 -23.76 -12.26 34.49
CA ASN A 429 -23.55 -13.03 33.26
C ASN A 429 -22.84 -12.23 32.14
N LEU A 430 -22.51 -10.97 32.38
CA LEU A 430 -21.85 -10.11 31.39
C LEU A 430 -20.33 -10.16 31.51
N ASP A 431 -19.68 -10.11 30.36
CA ASP A 431 -18.23 -9.93 30.27
C ASP A 431 -17.84 -8.59 30.94
N PRO A 432 -16.87 -8.55 31.87
CA PRO A 432 -16.41 -7.33 32.52
C PRO A 432 -16.07 -6.20 31.55
N GLN A 433 -15.55 -6.53 30.35
CA GLN A 433 -15.23 -5.52 29.32
C GLN A 433 -16.48 -4.88 28.74
N VAL A 434 -17.51 -5.69 28.48
CA VAL A 434 -18.83 -5.21 28.03
C VAL A 434 -19.48 -4.37 29.11
N LEU A 435 -19.40 -4.81 30.37
CA LEU A 435 -19.93 -4.07 31.51
C LEU A 435 -19.25 -2.69 31.65
N GLN A 436 -17.93 -2.63 31.53
CA GLN A 436 -17.17 -1.37 31.55
C GLN A 436 -17.61 -0.43 30.43
N ALA A 437 -17.81 -0.96 29.22
CA ALA A 437 -18.28 -0.18 28.08
C ALA A 437 -19.68 0.42 28.28
N ILE A 438 -20.61 -0.32 28.90
CA ILE A 438 -21.99 0.14 29.13
C ILE A 438 -22.22 0.87 30.46
N THR A 439 -21.23 0.86 31.36
CA THR A 439 -21.30 1.49 32.69
C THR A 439 -21.77 2.96 32.66
N PRO A 440 -21.34 3.82 31.72
CA PRO A 440 -21.81 5.20 31.67
C PRO A 440 -23.34 5.29 31.52
N LEU A 441 -23.92 4.47 30.63
CA LEU A 441 -25.36 4.41 30.40
C LEU A 441 -26.11 3.90 31.63
N LEU A 442 -25.60 2.85 32.29
CA LEU A 442 -26.21 2.30 33.50
C LEU A 442 -26.19 3.29 34.67
N LYS A 443 -25.13 4.12 34.79
CA LYS A 443 -25.07 5.19 35.80
C LYS A 443 -26.12 6.27 35.55
N GLU A 444 -26.35 6.64 34.28
CA GLU A 444 -27.38 7.61 33.92
C GLU A 444 -28.79 7.08 34.22
N MET A 445 -29.06 5.81 33.90
CA MET A 445 -30.29 5.12 34.29
C MET A 445 -30.52 5.13 35.80
N GLN A 446 -29.47 4.80 36.58
CA GLN A 446 -29.55 4.76 38.03
C GLN A 446 -29.83 6.14 38.64
N GLN A 447 -29.26 7.21 38.06
CA GLN A 447 -29.50 8.58 38.50
C GLN A 447 -30.92 9.05 38.18
N GLY A 448 -31.45 8.71 37.00
CA GLY A 448 -32.79 9.09 36.55
C GLY A 448 -33.92 8.26 37.18
N LYS A 449 -33.63 7.07 37.71
CA LYS A 449 -34.63 6.07 38.14
C LYS A 449 -35.64 5.75 37.03
N HIS A 450 -35.18 5.72 35.79
CA HIS A 450 -36.01 5.39 34.63
C HIS A 450 -35.83 3.91 34.25
N SER A 451 -36.93 3.25 33.91
CA SER A 451 -36.90 1.98 33.18
C SER A 451 -36.59 2.27 31.72
N ILE A 452 -35.79 1.43 31.07
CA ILE A 452 -35.45 1.59 29.65
C ILE A 452 -35.94 0.38 28.86
N VAL A 453 -36.73 0.65 27.82
CA VAL A 453 -37.23 -0.37 26.89
C VAL A 453 -36.11 -0.81 25.93
N LYS A 454 -36.15 -2.05 25.46
CA LYS A 454 -35.17 -2.63 24.52
C LYS A 454 -34.78 -1.73 23.34
N SER A 455 -35.75 -1.09 22.68
CA SER A 455 -35.47 -0.21 21.54
C SER A 455 -34.67 1.03 21.94
N GLU A 456 -35.00 1.61 23.09
CA GLU A 456 -34.32 2.79 23.62
C GLU A 456 -32.90 2.45 24.09
N PHE A 457 -32.72 1.31 24.76
CA PHE A 457 -31.41 0.81 25.14
C PHE A 457 -30.49 0.65 23.92
N ILE A 458 -30.97 0.02 22.84
CA ILE A 458 -30.21 -0.16 21.61
C ILE A 458 -29.84 1.18 20.98
N GLN A 459 -30.78 2.15 20.97
CA GLN A 459 -30.55 3.48 20.42
C GLN A 459 -29.48 4.25 21.22
N LEU A 460 -29.62 4.31 22.54
CA LEU A 460 -28.69 5.02 23.43
C LEU A 460 -27.29 4.38 23.38
N THR A 461 -27.22 3.05 23.40
CA THR A 461 -25.94 2.34 23.30
C THR A 461 -25.30 2.54 21.92
N SER A 462 -26.08 2.60 20.84
CA SER A 462 -25.56 2.89 19.50
C SER A 462 -25.02 4.33 19.38
N GLN A 463 -25.65 5.30 20.06
CA GLN A 463 -25.13 6.66 20.14
C GLN A 463 -23.85 6.73 20.94
N MET A 464 -23.80 6.08 22.10
CA MET A 464 -22.61 5.97 22.94
C MET A 464 -21.45 5.30 22.19
N MET A 465 -21.72 4.25 21.40
CA MET A 465 -20.73 3.63 20.55
C MET A 465 -20.04 4.63 19.63
N ASN A 466 -20.71 5.67 19.11
CA ASN A 466 -20.05 6.66 18.26
C ASN A 466 -18.97 7.47 18.99
N LEU A 467 -19.07 7.61 20.31
CA LEU A 467 -18.12 8.32 21.17
C LEU A 467 -16.99 7.41 21.70
N MET A 468 -17.21 6.10 21.69
CA MET A 468 -16.25 5.11 22.19
C MET A 468 -15.04 4.96 21.26
N SER A 469 -13.91 4.61 21.86
CA SER A 469 -12.69 4.22 21.14
C SER A 469 -12.91 2.92 20.34
N ASN A 470 -12.09 2.71 19.31
CA ASN A 470 -12.19 1.48 18.50
C ASN A 470 -11.94 0.20 19.31
N LYS A 471 -11.16 0.29 20.40
CA LYS A 471 -10.93 -0.84 21.30
C LYS A 471 -12.21 -1.21 22.05
N GLU A 472 -12.85 -0.24 22.69
CA GLU A 472 -14.09 -0.50 23.44
C GLU A 472 -15.23 -0.96 22.52
N LYS A 473 -15.32 -0.42 21.29
CA LYS A 473 -16.25 -0.93 20.26
C LYS A 473 -15.99 -2.40 19.93
N HIS A 474 -14.72 -2.77 19.75
CA HIS A 474 -14.35 -4.15 19.45
C HIS A 474 -14.71 -5.08 20.61
N ASP A 475 -14.42 -4.66 21.84
CA ASP A 475 -14.70 -5.46 23.03
C ASP A 475 -16.21 -5.63 23.25
N LEU A 476 -17.00 -4.57 23.03
CA LEU A 476 -18.47 -4.61 23.06
C LEU A 476 -19.07 -5.55 22.01
N LEU A 477 -18.50 -5.59 20.80
CA LEU A 477 -19.02 -6.39 19.67
C LEU A 477 -18.40 -7.79 19.56
N LYS A 478 -17.47 -8.14 20.45
CA LYS A 478 -16.73 -9.40 20.41
C LYS A 478 -17.70 -10.58 20.46
N LYS A 479 -17.48 -11.57 19.59
CA LYS A 479 -18.26 -12.81 19.63
C LYS A 479 -17.84 -13.61 20.86
N PRO A 480 -18.77 -14.11 21.69
CA PRO A 480 -18.42 -14.98 22.80
C PRO A 480 -17.67 -16.18 22.23
N GLN A 481 -16.50 -16.48 22.79
CA GLN A 481 -15.72 -17.61 22.32
C GLN A 481 -16.48 -18.89 22.69
N LYS A 482 -16.72 -19.77 21.70
CA LYS A 482 -17.43 -21.05 21.90
C LYS A 482 -16.80 -21.99 22.94
N LYS A 483 -15.60 -21.67 23.44
CA LYS A 483 -14.85 -22.52 24.40
C LYS A 483 -15.52 -22.61 25.76
N ASP A 484 -16.31 -21.62 26.17
CA ASP A 484 -16.91 -21.61 27.51
C ASP A 484 -18.26 -22.37 27.59
N LEU A 485 -18.96 -22.53 26.47
CA LEU A 485 -20.21 -23.32 26.44
C LEU A 485 -19.98 -24.83 26.62
N GLN A 486 -18.78 -25.35 26.32
CA GLN A 486 -18.51 -26.79 26.50
C GLN A 486 -18.29 -27.18 27.97
N LEU A 487 -17.92 -26.24 28.84
CA LEU A 487 -17.65 -26.51 30.26
C LEU A 487 -18.90 -26.59 31.14
N GLN A 488 -20.05 -26.08 30.66
CA GLN A 488 -21.32 -26.16 31.42
C GLN A 488 -22.10 -27.45 31.15
N ILE A 489 -21.92 -28.11 30.00
CA ILE A 489 -22.67 -29.34 29.65
C ILE A 489 -22.13 -30.58 30.39
N THR A 490 -20.90 -30.57 30.90
CA THR A 490 -20.29 -31.76 31.52
C THR A 490 -20.55 -31.90 33.03
N LYS A 491 -21.20 -30.93 33.70
CA LYS A 491 -21.45 -31.03 35.16
C LYS A 491 -22.73 -31.76 35.55
N ASP A 492 -23.64 -32.06 34.62
CA ASP A 492 -24.92 -32.73 34.92
C ASP A 492 -24.98 -34.23 34.59
N ARG A 493 -23.87 -34.84 34.16
CA ARG A 493 -23.81 -36.32 34.07
C ARG A 493 -23.41 -36.91 35.41
N SER A 494 -24.37 -36.94 36.33
CA SER A 494 -24.32 -37.83 37.49
C SER A 494 -24.15 -39.30 37.02
N PRO A 495 -23.24 -40.07 37.64
CA PRO A 495 -23.03 -41.46 37.27
C PRO A 495 -24.26 -42.29 37.71
N LYS A 496 -25.05 -42.74 36.73
CA LYS A 496 -26.10 -43.75 36.98
C LYS A 496 -25.45 -44.99 37.57
N SER A 497 -25.78 -45.27 38.83
CA SER A 497 -25.42 -46.49 39.54
C SER A 497 -25.95 -47.70 38.78
N SER A 498 -25.02 -48.57 38.38
CA SER A 498 -25.33 -49.86 37.78
C SER A 498 -25.70 -50.84 38.89
N ILE A 499 -27.00 -50.97 39.15
CA ILE A 499 -27.56 -52.06 39.94
C ILE A 499 -27.41 -53.35 39.11
N LYS A 500 -26.43 -54.18 39.48
CA LYS A 500 -26.37 -55.59 39.05
C LYS A 500 -27.54 -56.33 39.71
N LYS A 501 -28.44 -56.90 38.90
CA LYS A 501 -29.38 -57.92 39.36
C LYS A 501 -28.77 -59.31 39.12
N ASN A 502 -28.85 -60.13 40.17
CA ASN A 502 -28.60 -61.57 40.16
C ASN A 502 -29.71 -62.32 39.42
#